data_AF-A0A8C1LWX3-F1
#
_entry.id   AF-A0A8C1LWX3-F1
#
_cell.length_a   1.000
_cell.length_b   1.000
_cell.length_c   1.000
_cell.angle_alpha   90.00
_cell.angle_beta   90.00
_cell.angle_gamma   90.00
#
_symmetry.space_group_name_H-M   'P 1'
#
loop_
_entity.id
_entity.type
_entity.pdbx_description
1 polymer ?
#
loop_
_entity_poly.entity_id
_entity_poly.type
_entity_poly.pdbx_seq_one_letter_code
_entity_poly.pdbx_strand_id
1 'polypeptide(L)'
;WIPCDFAFVLVPSNFIPFGNGEIVTPRLENGSSGAITLHQPFKFFGRTHNQTFVNNNGHLTFTEPLPDYIPVLNSGRDIVAPFWTQLDNLHGGTISYREDTSSSVLVLVTAAVNQYFPNLPLPFIATSVFVATWDNVPYSSGEGVSPNL
;
A
#
# COMPACT_ATOMS: atom_id res chain seq x y z
N TRP A 1 16.02 -20.40 5.19
CA TRP A 1 16.29 -18.96 5.31
C TRP A 1 15.84 -18.31 4.00
N ILE A 2 14.66 -17.70 3.99
CA ILE A 2 14.23 -16.87 2.87
C ILE A 2 14.94 -15.53 3.08
N PRO A 3 15.82 -15.08 2.19
CA PRO A 3 16.42 -13.76 2.35
C PRO A 3 15.30 -12.74 2.22
N CYS A 4 15.17 -11.90 3.24
CA CYS A 4 14.32 -10.72 3.20
C CYS A 4 15.04 -9.66 2.36
N ASP A 5 15.15 -9.88 1.05
CA ASP A 5 15.51 -8.83 0.12
C ASP A 5 14.25 -8.00 -0.12
N PHE A 6 14.01 -7.02 0.76
CA PHE A 6 13.16 -5.89 0.41
C PHE A 6 13.92 -5.07 -0.64
N ALA A 7 13.81 -5.48 -1.90
CA ALA A 7 14.20 -4.62 -3.01
C ALA A 7 13.12 -3.55 -3.16
N PHE A 8 13.49 -2.28 -2.90
CA PHE A 8 12.71 -1.15 -3.42
C PHE A 8 12.86 -1.18 -4.94
N VAL A 9 11.83 -1.65 -5.61
CA VAL A 9 11.78 -1.68 -7.07
C VAL A 9 11.36 -0.31 -7.56
N LEU A 10 12.25 0.37 -8.30
CA LEU A 10 11.88 1.55 -9.08
C LEU A 10 11.04 1.08 -10.27
N VAL A 11 9.72 1.13 -10.11
CA VAL A 11 8.78 0.96 -11.20
C VAL A 11 8.63 2.28 -11.98
N PRO A 12 8.28 2.25 -13.28
CA PRO A 12 7.98 3.46 -14.04
C PRO A 12 6.94 4.34 -13.35
N SER A 13 6.98 5.65 -13.60
CA SER A 13 5.90 6.55 -13.17
C SER A 13 4.55 6.05 -13.69
N ASN A 14 3.51 6.10 -12.84
CA ASN A 14 2.17 5.60 -13.16
C ASN A 14 2.15 4.10 -13.56
N PHE A 15 3.03 3.28 -12.99
CA PHE A 15 3.10 1.83 -13.26
C PHE A 15 1.75 1.13 -13.14
N ILE A 16 0.96 1.51 -12.13
CA ILE A 16 -0.44 1.14 -12.01
C ILE A 16 -1.25 2.44 -11.96
N PRO A 17 -2.14 2.71 -12.94
CA PRO A 17 -3.00 3.89 -12.92
C PRO A 17 -3.89 3.92 -11.67
N PHE A 18 -4.22 5.12 -11.20
CA PHE A 18 -5.11 5.35 -10.06
C PHE A 18 -5.99 6.58 -10.31
N GLY A 19 -7.05 6.76 -9.51
CA GLY A 19 -7.93 7.93 -9.54
C GLY A 19 -9.23 7.72 -10.32
N ASN A 20 -9.61 6.47 -10.60
CA ASN A 20 -10.87 6.12 -11.23
C ASN A 20 -11.54 4.93 -10.53
N GLY A 21 -12.56 5.22 -9.71
CA GLY A 21 -13.40 4.20 -9.07
C GLY A 21 -12.84 3.54 -7.81
N GLU A 22 -11.70 4.01 -7.28
CA GLU A 22 -11.18 3.55 -5.99
C GLU A 22 -12.05 4.01 -4.81
N ILE A 23 -11.93 3.26 -3.71
CA ILE A 23 -12.53 3.65 -2.44
C ILE A 23 -11.56 4.60 -1.72
N VAL A 24 -12.06 5.75 -1.31
CA VAL A 24 -11.28 6.78 -0.62
C VAL A 24 -11.39 6.58 0.89
N THR A 25 -10.28 6.71 1.62
CA THR A 25 -10.30 6.64 3.09
C THR A 25 -10.97 7.89 3.68
N PRO A 26 -11.48 7.84 4.93
CA PRO A 26 -12.01 9.02 5.58
C PRO A 26 -10.98 10.17 5.66
N ARG A 27 -11.46 11.41 5.49
CA ARG A 27 -10.63 12.61 5.72
C ARG A 27 -10.52 12.89 7.22
N LEU A 28 -9.44 12.41 7.82
CA LEU A 28 -9.15 12.42 9.25
C LEU A 28 -7.63 12.40 9.43
N GLU A 29 -7.09 13.24 10.32
CA GLU A 29 -5.64 13.38 10.55
C GLU A 29 -4.95 12.03 10.80
N ASN A 30 -5.36 11.29 11.83
CA ASN A 30 -4.81 9.96 12.16
C ASN A 30 -5.80 8.83 11.80
N GLY A 31 -6.45 8.98 10.66
CA GLY A 31 -7.52 8.10 10.18
C GLY A 31 -7.04 6.79 9.55
N SER A 32 -8.01 5.91 9.30
CA SER A 32 -7.82 4.66 8.57
C SER A 32 -9.12 4.31 7.85
N SER A 33 -9.01 3.46 6.82
CA SER A 33 -10.18 2.71 6.33
C SER A 33 -10.77 1.83 7.43
N GLY A 34 -12.02 1.38 7.23
CA GLY A 34 -12.54 0.18 7.91
C GLY A 34 -11.79 -1.08 7.47
N ALA A 35 -12.19 -2.24 8.01
CA ALA A 35 -11.64 -3.52 7.59
C ALA A 35 -11.98 -3.80 6.12
N ILE A 36 -10.95 -4.08 5.32
CA ILE A 36 -11.09 -4.42 3.91
C ILE A 36 -10.87 -5.92 3.78
N THR A 37 -11.93 -6.68 3.53
CA THR A 37 -11.82 -8.11 3.24
C THR A 37 -11.15 -8.29 1.89
N LEU A 38 -10.03 -9.01 1.87
CA LEU A 38 -9.30 -9.33 0.64
C LEU A 38 -10.00 -10.49 -0.07
N HIS A 39 -10.23 -10.36 -1.37
CA HIS A 39 -10.77 -11.46 -2.17
C HIS A 39 -9.80 -12.63 -2.21
N GLN A 40 -8.49 -12.33 -2.22
CA GLN A 40 -7.45 -13.35 -2.09
C GLN A 40 -6.59 -13.13 -0.85
N PRO A 41 -6.44 -14.14 0.03
CA PRO A 41 -5.63 -13.99 1.23
C PRO A 41 -4.18 -13.62 0.93
N PHE A 42 -3.69 -12.58 1.60
CA PHE A 42 -2.32 -12.11 1.46
C PHE A 42 -1.40 -12.87 2.41
N LYS A 43 -0.28 -13.40 1.91
CA LYS A 43 0.72 -14.09 2.74
C LYS A 43 1.87 -13.14 3.05
N PHE A 44 2.11 -12.91 4.32
CA PHE A 44 3.17 -12.03 4.81
C PHE A 44 3.92 -12.69 5.97
N PHE A 45 5.24 -12.84 5.85
CA PHE A 45 6.10 -13.53 6.83
C PHE A 45 5.55 -14.88 7.34
N GLY A 46 4.99 -15.69 6.45
CA GLY A 46 4.44 -17.01 6.77
C GLY A 46 3.06 -17.00 7.43
N ARG A 47 2.46 -15.81 7.65
CA ARG A 47 1.09 -15.66 8.12
C ARG A 47 0.16 -15.34 6.95
N THR A 48 -1.08 -15.80 7.04
CA THR A 48 -2.13 -15.56 6.04
C THR A 48 -3.10 -14.53 6.60
N HIS A 49 -3.30 -13.45 5.86
CA HIS A 49 -4.19 -12.33 6.20
C HIS A 49 -5.36 -12.28 5.22
N ASN A 50 -6.58 -12.26 5.75
CA ASN A 50 -7.80 -12.19 4.94
C ASN A 50 -8.35 -10.76 4.84
N GLN A 51 -7.72 -9.82 5.52
CA GLN A 51 -8.14 -8.43 5.55
C GLN A 51 -6.93 -7.50 5.64
N THR A 52 -7.14 -6.24 5.27
CA THR A 52 -6.16 -5.16 5.44
C THR A 52 -6.87 -3.87 5.84
N PHE A 53 -6.09 -2.89 6.29
CA PHE A 53 -6.53 -1.54 6.60
C PHE A 53 -5.55 -0.56 5.95
N VAL A 54 -6.08 0.48 5.31
CA VAL A 54 -5.27 1.53 4.68
C VAL A 54 -5.23 2.72 5.63
N ASN A 55 -4.06 2.97 6.21
CA ASN A 55 -3.88 4.05 7.16
C ASN A 55 -3.53 5.36 6.47
N ASN A 56 -4.05 6.47 6.99
CA ASN A 56 -3.80 7.78 6.40
C ASN A 56 -2.32 8.19 6.49
N ASN A 57 -1.60 7.68 7.50
CA ASN A 57 -0.18 7.94 7.74
C ASN A 57 0.78 7.11 6.88
N GLY A 58 0.31 6.41 5.84
CA GLY A 58 1.21 5.82 4.84
C GLY A 58 1.63 4.38 5.09
N HIS A 59 0.77 3.59 5.74
CA HIS A 59 1.02 2.17 6.01
C HIS A 59 -0.25 1.32 5.91
N LEU A 60 -0.06 0.02 5.77
CA LEU A 60 -1.08 -1.01 5.84
C LEU A 60 -0.90 -1.85 7.10
N THR A 61 -2.00 -2.18 7.77
CA THR A 61 -2.05 -3.19 8.84
C THR A 61 -3.00 -4.31 8.45
N PHE A 62 -2.87 -5.48 9.09
CA PHE A 62 -3.70 -6.66 8.74
C PHE A 62 -4.62 -7.14 9.87
N THR A 63 -4.49 -6.60 11.08
CA THR A 63 -5.29 -7.02 12.26
C THR A 63 -6.32 -5.97 12.64
N GLU A 64 -5.89 -4.73 12.83
CA GLU A 64 -6.72 -3.58 13.21
C GLU A 64 -6.05 -2.27 12.76
N PRO A 65 -6.78 -1.14 12.71
CA PRO A 65 -6.18 0.16 12.45
C PRO A 65 -5.13 0.54 13.51
N LEU A 66 -4.07 1.24 13.08
CA LEU A 66 -3.03 1.77 13.96
C LEU A 66 -2.90 3.28 13.72
N PRO A 67 -3.40 4.16 14.61
CA PRO A 67 -3.41 5.61 14.40
C PRO A 67 -2.03 6.26 14.55
N ASP A 68 -1.04 5.53 15.06
CA ASP A 68 0.31 6.06 15.29
C ASP A 68 1.00 6.43 13.97
N TYR A 69 1.43 7.70 13.86
CA TYR A 69 2.23 8.21 12.74
C TYR A 69 3.74 8.07 12.97
N ILE A 70 4.16 7.76 14.20
CA ILE A 70 5.56 7.46 14.53
C ILE A 70 5.78 5.95 14.38
N PRO A 71 6.74 5.51 13.55
CA PRO A 71 7.05 4.09 13.40
C PRO A 71 7.38 3.42 14.73
N VAL A 72 6.62 2.38 15.06
CA VAL A 72 6.80 1.63 16.32
C VAL A 72 7.70 0.42 16.06
N LEU A 73 8.88 0.43 16.68
CA LEU A 73 9.78 -0.73 16.67
C LEU A 73 9.18 -1.88 17.46
N ASN A 74 9.28 -3.10 16.93
CA ASN A 74 8.77 -4.32 17.57
C ASN A 74 7.28 -4.25 17.93
N SER A 75 6.46 -3.66 17.05
CA SER A 75 5.01 -3.48 17.27
C SER A 75 4.23 -4.77 17.56
N GLY A 76 4.82 -5.94 17.27
CA GLY A 76 4.13 -7.23 17.32
C GLY A 76 3.08 -7.39 16.22
N ARG A 77 3.01 -6.44 15.28
CA ARG A 77 2.03 -6.38 14.19
C ARG A 77 2.72 -6.58 12.85
N ASP A 78 2.00 -7.20 11.93
CA ASP A 78 2.38 -7.22 10.53
C ASP A 78 1.99 -5.89 9.89
N ILE A 79 2.98 -5.19 9.32
CA ILE A 79 2.83 -3.84 8.76
C ILE A 79 3.61 -3.74 7.44
N VAL A 80 2.98 -3.19 6.41
CA VAL A 80 3.64 -2.75 5.18
C VAL A 80 3.63 -1.24 5.16
N ALA A 81 4.80 -0.62 5.24
CA ALA A 81 4.95 0.81 5.53
C ALA A 81 5.86 1.50 4.50
N PRO A 82 5.35 1.84 3.30
CA PRO A 82 6.13 2.54 2.29
C PRO A 82 6.48 3.98 2.69
N PHE A 83 5.65 4.64 3.52
CA PHE A 83 5.89 6.01 3.98
C PHE A 83 5.95 6.13 5.51
N TRP A 84 4.93 5.63 6.22
CA TRP A 84 4.73 5.72 7.68
C TRP A 84 5.26 7.02 8.32
N THR A 85 4.50 8.09 8.15
CA THR A 85 4.84 9.44 8.63
C THR A 85 3.57 10.25 8.91
N GLN A 86 3.71 11.45 9.47
CA GLN A 86 2.58 12.30 9.86
C GLN A 86 1.97 13.02 8.66
N LEU A 87 1.20 12.28 7.86
CA LEU A 87 0.45 12.79 6.72
C LEU A 87 -0.92 13.31 7.18
N ASP A 88 -1.44 14.33 6.49
CA ASP A 88 -2.75 14.87 6.82
C ASP A 88 -3.57 15.15 5.56
N ASN A 89 -4.50 14.24 5.29
CA ASN A 89 -5.41 14.38 4.17
C ASN A 89 -6.51 15.42 4.42
N LEU A 90 -6.55 16.15 5.55
CA LEU A 90 -7.39 17.34 5.72
C LEU A 90 -6.79 18.55 4.98
N HIS A 91 -5.47 18.62 4.86
CA HIS A 91 -4.77 19.71 4.17
C HIS A 91 -4.70 19.54 2.65
N GLY A 92 -4.97 18.34 2.11
CA GLY A 92 -4.96 18.10 0.66
C GLY A 92 -4.75 16.63 0.30
N GLY A 93 -4.67 16.36 -1.00
CA GLY A 93 -4.43 15.02 -1.53
C GLY A 93 -5.60 14.06 -1.33
N THR A 94 -5.40 12.83 -1.80
CA THR A 94 -6.36 11.73 -1.67
C THR A 94 -5.65 10.46 -1.28
N ILE A 95 -6.28 9.69 -0.39
CA ILE A 95 -5.81 8.36 -0.02
C ILE A 95 -6.88 7.38 -0.47
N SER A 96 -6.52 6.47 -1.35
CA SER A 96 -7.48 5.56 -1.97
C SER A 96 -6.93 4.17 -2.13
N TYR A 97 -7.83 3.21 -2.31
CA TYR A 97 -7.46 1.82 -2.50
C TYR A 97 -8.44 1.07 -3.40
N ARG A 98 -7.93 0.00 -4.01
CA ARG A 98 -8.73 -1.00 -4.72
C ARG A 98 -8.04 -2.36 -4.73
N GLU A 99 -8.83 -3.40 -4.93
CA GLU A 99 -8.33 -4.70 -5.37
C GLU A 99 -8.60 -4.82 -6.88
N ASP A 100 -7.58 -5.22 -7.63
CA ASP A 100 -7.57 -5.26 -9.08
C ASP A 100 -7.26 -6.69 -9.55
N THR A 101 -8.15 -7.23 -10.40
CA THR A 101 -8.01 -8.54 -11.03
C THR A 101 -8.03 -8.42 -12.55
N SER A 102 -7.86 -7.21 -13.10
CA SER A 102 -7.86 -7.00 -14.55
C SER A 102 -6.60 -7.59 -15.19
N SER A 103 -6.78 -8.28 -16.32
CA SER A 103 -5.65 -8.94 -17.01
C SER A 103 -4.50 -8.00 -17.36
N SER A 104 -4.80 -6.73 -17.69
CA SER A 104 -3.78 -5.71 -17.99
C SER A 104 -2.88 -5.44 -16.79
N VAL A 105 -3.46 -5.23 -15.60
CA VAL A 105 -2.69 -4.99 -14.36
C VAL A 105 -1.95 -6.26 -13.92
N LEU A 106 -2.60 -7.42 -13.98
CA LEU A 106 -1.98 -8.69 -13.58
C LEU A 106 -0.76 -9.04 -14.44
N VAL A 107 -0.82 -8.83 -15.76
CA VAL A 107 0.34 -9.05 -16.66
C VAL A 107 1.48 -8.10 -16.34
N LEU A 108 1.20 -6.82 -16.08
CA LEU A 108 2.22 -5.83 -15.73
C LEU A 108 2.92 -6.20 -14.41
N VAL A 109 2.16 -6.50 -13.36
CA VAL A 109 2.72 -6.87 -12.05
C VAL A 109 3.48 -8.19 -12.14
N THR A 110 2.95 -9.18 -12.86
CA THR A 110 3.63 -10.45 -13.11
C THR A 110 5.00 -10.23 -13.78
N ALA A 111 5.05 -9.41 -14.83
CA ALA A 111 6.29 -9.11 -15.53
C ALA A 111 7.29 -8.38 -14.61
N ALA A 112 6.83 -7.38 -13.86
CA ALA A 112 7.70 -6.62 -12.95
C ALA A 112 8.28 -7.52 -11.84
N VAL A 113 7.47 -8.32 -11.16
CA VAL A 113 7.98 -9.21 -10.09
C VAL A 113 9.01 -10.19 -10.65
N ASN A 114 8.74 -10.83 -11.79
CA ASN A 114 9.71 -11.76 -12.40
C ASN A 114 11.00 -11.06 -12.89
N GLN A 115 10.91 -9.80 -13.33
CA GLN A 115 12.06 -9.00 -13.73
C GLN A 115 12.96 -8.64 -12.54
N TYR A 116 12.37 -8.20 -11.43
CA TYR A 116 13.12 -7.69 -10.28
C TYR A 116 13.47 -8.75 -9.24
N PHE A 117 12.80 -9.90 -9.28
CA PHE A 117 13.10 -11.07 -8.44
C PHE A 117 13.41 -12.30 -9.30
N PRO A 118 14.50 -12.28 -10.11
CA PRO A 118 14.80 -13.36 -11.06
C PRO A 118 15.20 -14.68 -10.40
N ASN A 119 15.54 -14.66 -9.11
CA ASN A 119 15.99 -15.83 -8.35
C ASN A 119 14.85 -16.56 -7.62
N LEU A 120 13.58 -16.25 -7.93
CA LEU A 120 12.45 -16.99 -7.37
C LEU A 120 12.51 -18.46 -7.82
N PRO A 121 12.20 -19.43 -6.93
CA PRO A 121 12.25 -20.86 -7.27
C PRO A 121 11.29 -21.27 -8.40
N LEU A 122 10.21 -20.51 -8.59
CA LEU A 122 9.23 -20.67 -9.65
C LEU A 122 8.85 -19.29 -10.19
N PRO A 123 8.47 -19.18 -11.48
CA PRO A 123 7.91 -17.94 -12.02
C PRO A 123 6.71 -17.48 -11.20
N PHE A 124 6.73 -16.22 -10.80
CA PHE A 124 5.60 -15.58 -10.13
C PHE A 124 4.47 -15.33 -11.13
N ILE A 125 3.22 -15.49 -10.69
CA ILE A 125 2.01 -15.15 -11.46
C ILE A 125 1.06 -14.42 -10.52
N ALA A 126 0.75 -13.15 -10.83
CA ALA A 126 -0.24 -12.39 -10.09
C ALA A 126 -1.65 -12.87 -10.41
N THR A 127 -2.44 -13.16 -9.37
CA THR A 127 -3.87 -13.50 -9.50
C THR A 127 -4.78 -12.40 -8.97
N SER A 128 -4.24 -11.50 -8.15
CA SER A 128 -4.87 -10.29 -7.62
C SER A 128 -3.79 -9.28 -7.26
N VAL A 129 -4.15 -8.00 -7.26
CA VAL A 129 -3.29 -6.89 -6.83
C VAL A 129 -4.09 -5.97 -5.93
N PHE A 130 -3.62 -5.74 -4.71
CA PHE A 130 -4.15 -4.69 -3.86
C PHE A 130 -3.33 -3.42 -4.04
N VAL A 131 -3.97 -2.34 -4.46
CA VAL A 131 -3.34 -1.04 -4.70
C VAL A 131 -3.83 -0.08 -3.64
N ALA A 132 -2.89 0.50 -2.88
CA ALA A 132 -3.14 1.62 -1.98
C ALA A 132 -2.29 2.80 -2.44
N THR A 133 -2.93 3.97 -2.56
CA THR A 133 -2.32 5.18 -3.10
C THR A 133 -2.49 6.32 -2.12
N TRP A 134 -1.37 7.00 -1.83
CA TRP A 134 -1.34 8.29 -1.13
C TRP A 134 -0.94 9.35 -2.15
N ASP A 135 -1.93 9.94 -2.82
CA ASP A 135 -1.71 10.88 -3.91
C ASP A 135 -1.70 12.32 -3.38
N ASN A 136 -0.56 13.00 -3.54
CA ASN A 136 -0.36 14.40 -3.16
C ASN A 136 -0.82 14.74 -1.72
N VAL A 137 -0.70 13.79 -0.79
CA VAL A 137 -1.08 13.99 0.61
C VAL A 137 0.05 14.74 1.32
N PRO A 138 -0.20 15.95 1.85
CA PRO A 138 0.83 16.72 2.52
C PRO A 138 1.13 16.17 3.92
N TYR A 139 2.23 16.64 4.51
CA TYR A 139 2.47 16.49 5.93
C TYR A 139 1.45 17.29 6.74
N SER A 140 1.25 16.91 8.01
CA SER A 140 0.45 17.67 8.97
C SER A 140 0.90 19.12 9.17
N SER A 141 2.18 19.43 8.92
CA SER A 141 2.71 20.79 8.89
C SER A 141 2.17 21.62 7.72
N GLY A 142 1.46 21.01 6.77
CA GLY A 142 1.04 21.60 5.50
C GLY A 142 2.16 21.64 4.45
N GLU A 143 3.36 21.14 4.75
CA GLU A 143 4.45 21.02 3.78
C GLU A 143 4.27 19.80 2.87
N GLY A 144 4.96 19.76 1.74
CA GLY A 144 4.89 18.63 0.79
C GLY A 144 3.71 18.68 -0.17
N VAL A 145 2.88 19.74 -0.13
CA VAL A 145 1.93 20.05 -1.21
C VAL A 145 2.72 20.37 -2.48
N SER A 146 2.43 19.68 -3.58
CA SER A 146 2.87 20.15 -4.90
C SER A 146 2.27 21.54 -5.12
N PRO A 147 3.07 22.60 -5.31
CA PRO A 147 2.53 23.93 -5.54
C PRO A 147 1.87 23.93 -6.92
N ASN A 148 0.54 23.86 -6.93
CA ASN A 148 -0.34 24.02 -8.10
C ASN A 148 -0.35 22.84 -9.10
N LEU A 149 -1.50 22.15 -9.13
CA LEU A 149 -2.21 21.90 -10.38
C LEU A 149 -3.26 23.01 -10.54
#